data_AF-A0A1L9GVP6-F1
#
_entry.id   AF-A0A1L9GVP6-F1
#
_cell.length_a   1.000
_cell.length_b   1.000
_cell.length_c   1.000
_cell.angle_alpha   90.00
_cell.angle_beta   90.00
_cell.angle_gamma   90.00
#
_symmetry.space_group_name_H-M   'P 1'
#
loop_
_entity.id
_entity.type
_entity.pdbx_description
1 polymer ?
#
loop_
_entity_poly.entity_id
_entity_poly.type
_entity_poly.pdbx_seq_one_letter_code
_entity_poly.pdbx_strand_id
1 'polypeptide(L)'
;MSKYGKTKSEILKLIKERKDTLSTISSELGLAPSTVSKHLNELQGLGAIRLVESEYAKKWKHYELNTGFEGEFPETIAAKINYSRGSKSKYAFAGFLVIAAIAGLLALSISFNAASANVPIAITDPPYLPAGTSAVMLNYSSITINYTYGGIAKTITLNSSGTLDALNLVNVSRIIATANIKSGSRINGVSINISSGSISIGNSTYALVIPVRRFYTKVLGNGTVNSSTSILLDLSSVVVPYFPNYSDAEESFAFMPKLSGVLGYADAQQMPKGIHANSKKAFQENESMPLGDFGRNAEFLFNQSSLKVENASISANGSSEELSISLINMGNNNVTVEGAAVLSCFFMPNRSIAQRTKLNSNDSNATTYNRTSGALIINISRLYRNWDSKPIQINVTHTPRAVMITGNPYAIARMRLLQNPMPILGVSFGVLRNGSLSSLLWGMPEMNGEPGYAMSPGSVAELRYSALNGSMQNQALDTIVKSGAYRVIIMTSNGIAVYESNENGTRCG
;
A
#
# COMPACT_ATOMS: atom_id res chain seq x y z
N MET A 1 28.21 -61.29 8.13
CA MET A 1 27.06 -60.39 8.36
C MET A 1 26.73 -60.42 9.84
N SER A 2 26.65 -59.28 10.53
CA SER A 2 26.30 -59.28 11.96
C SER A 2 24.85 -59.73 12.13
N LYS A 3 24.57 -60.61 13.10
CA LYS A 3 23.20 -61.06 13.43
C LYS A 3 22.23 -59.88 13.66
N TYR A 4 22.76 -58.72 14.02
CA TYR A 4 22.01 -57.52 14.41
C TYR A 4 21.27 -56.82 13.26
N GLY A 5 21.85 -56.80 12.05
CA GLY A 5 21.21 -56.16 10.89
C GLY A 5 20.01 -56.96 10.37
N LYS A 6 20.14 -58.29 10.37
CA LYS A 6 19.10 -59.22 9.90
C LYS A 6 17.83 -59.13 10.77
N THR A 7 17.99 -59.04 12.09
CA THR A 7 16.87 -58.88 13.02
C THR A 7 16.08 -57.60 12.77
N LYS A 8 16.73 -56.46 12.52
CA LYS A 8 16.02 -55.19 12.24
C LYS A 8 15.24 -55.23 10.94
N SER A 9 15.78 -55.85 9.89
CA SER A 9 15.06 -56.01 8.62
C SER A 9 13.83 -56.90 8.77
N GLU A 10 13.91 -57.97 9.57
CA GLU A 10 12.78 -58.85 9.85
C GLU A 10 11.70 -58.14 10.67
N ILE A 11 12.08 -57.32 11.67
CA ILE A 11 11.15 -56.48 12.43
C ILE A 11 10.38 -55.52 11.51
N LEU A 12 11.08 -54.83 10.60
CA LEU A 12 10.43 -53.90 9.67
C LEU A 12 9.48 -54.62 8.70
N LYS A 13 9.82 -55.84 8.29
CA LYS A 13 8.95 -56.67 7.45
C LYS A 13 7.65 -57.04 8.18
N LEU A 14 7.73 -57.45 9.44
CA LEU A 14 6.55 -57.76 10.26
C LEU A 14 5.65 -56.54 10.46
N ILE A 15 6.23 -55.38 10.80
CA ILE A 15 5.48 -54.12 10.97
C ILE A 15 4.81 -53.66 9.65
N LYS A 16 5.43 -53.96 8.50
CA LYS A 16 4.84 -53.66 7.18
C LYS A 16 3.62 -54.54 6.90
N GLU A 17 3.71 -55.83 7.23
CA GLU A 17 2.67 -56.81 6.96
C GLU A 17 1.49 -56.66 7.92
N ARG A 18 1.74 -56.31 9.19
CA ARG A 18 0.71 -56.14 10.23
C ARG A 18 1.12 -55.06 11.23
N LYS A 19 0.15 -54.30 11.77
CA LYS A 19 0.38 -53.35 12.87
C LYS A 19 0.67 -54.10 14.18
N ASP A 20 1.88 -54.64 14.30
CA ASP A 20 2.23 -55.56 15.36
C ASP A 20 2.63 -54.88 16.68
N THR A 21 2.44 -55.64 17.77
CA THR A 21 2.89 -55.26 19.11
C THR A 21 4.26 -55.86 19.39
N LEU A 22 4.97 -55.31 20.39
CA LEU A 22 6.25 -55.85 20.86
C LEU A 22 6.17 -57.34 21.20
N SER A 23 5.07 -57.79 21.82
CA SER A 23 4.88 -59.19 22.20
C SER A 23 4.74 -60.12 20.99
N THR A 24 4.03 -59.67 19.95
CA THR A 24 3.86 -60.43 18.71
C THR A 24 5.20 -60.56 17.98
N ILE A 25 5.94 -59.46 17.83
CA ILE A 25 7.25 -59.44 17.15
C ILE A 25 8.27 -60.31 17.90
N SER A 26 8.23 -60.30 19.24
CA SER A 26 9.08 -61.14 20.08
C SER A 26 8.80 -62.63 19.91
N SER A 27 7.51 -63.00 19.86
CA SER A 27 7.10 -64.39 19.62
C SER A 27 7.49 -64.87 18.23
N GLU A 28 7.23 -64.06 17.20
CA GLU A 28 7.47 -64.43 15.80
C GLU A 28 8.97 -64.59 15.48
N LEU A 29 9.82 -63.75 16.07
CA LEU A 29 11.26 -63.81 15.87
C LEU A 29 11.97 -64.78 16.82
N GLY A 30 11.27 -65.35 17.81
CA GLY A 30 11.88 -66.18 18.86
C GLY A 30 12.92 -65.44 19.70
N LEU A 31 12.74 -64.11 19.88
CA LEU A 31 13.69 -63.25 20.59
C LEU A 31 13.10 -62.76 21.91
N ALA A 32 13.96 -62.53 22.90
CA ALA A 32 13.52 -61.94 24.17
C ALA A 32 12.88 -60.55 23.96
N PRO A 33 11.78 -60.20 24.66
CA PRO A 33 11.08 -58.93 24.52
C PRO A 33 11.98 -57.70 24.68
N SER A 34 12.98 -57.77 25.58
CA SER A 34 13.97 -56.70 25.80
C SER A 34 14.86 -56.45 24.59
N THR A 35 15.26 -57.51 23.89
CA THR A 35 16.06 -57.42 22.65
C THR A 35 15.26 -56.76 21.54
N VAL A 36 13.99 -57.16 21.37
CA VAL A 36 13.09 -56.54 20.38
C VAL A 36 12.81 -55.08 20.73
N SER A 37 12.57 -54.76 22.02
CA SER A 37 12.40 -53.38 22.47
C SER A 37 13.58 -52.50 22.10
N LYS A 38 14.81 -53.01 22.27
CA LYS A 38 16.03 -52.27 21.91
C LYS A 38 16.07 -51.96 20.42
N HIS A 39 15.76 -52.95 19.58
CA HIS A 39 15.72 -52.75 18.14
C HIS A 39 14.62 -51.79 17.68
N LEU A 40 13.43 -51.87 18.29
CA LEU A 40 12.32 -50.94 18.01
C LEU A 40 12.68 -49.50 18.38
N ASN A 41 13.30 -49.27 19.54
CA ASN A 41 13.75 -47.94 19.95
C ASN A 41 14.80 -47.37 18.98
N GLU A 42 15.73 -48.22 18.51
CA GLU A 42 16.72 -47.81 17.52
C GLU A 42 16.07 -47.49 16.15
N LEU A 43 15.10 -48.30 15.70
CA LEU A 43 14.36 -48.05 14.46
C LEU A 43 13.48 -46.80 14.54
N GLN A 44 12.88 -46.54 15.71
CA GLN A 44 12.12 -45.33 15.97
C GLN A 44 13.04 -44.09 16.02
N GLY A 45 14.23 -44.20 16.63
CA GLY A 45 15.24 -43.14 16.62
C GLY A 45 15.78 -42.83 15.22
N LEU A 46 15.74 -43.80 14.31
CA LEU A 46 16.06 -43.62 12.88
C LEU A 46 14.88 -43.07 12.06
N GLY A 47 13.70 -42.90 12.68
CA GLY A 47 12.49 -42.43 11.99
C GLY A 47 11.85 -43.46 11.05
N ALA A 48 12.31 -44.72 11.05
CA ALA A 48 11.80 -45.78 10.19
C ALA A 48 10.41 -46.28 10.63
N ILE A 49 10.14 -46.23 11.94
CA ILE A 49 8.86 -46.60 12.54
C ILE A 49 8.37 -45.51 13.50
N ARG A 50 7.06 -45.45 13.72
CA ARG A 50 6.41 -44.60 14.71
C ARG A 50 5.48 -45.42 15.59
N LEU A 51 5.31 -44.96 16.83
CA LEU A 51 4.34 -45.52 17.76
C LEU A 51 2.95 -44.96 17.44
N VAL A 52 1.95 -45.84 17.35
CA VAL A 52 0.54 -45.45 17.19
C VAL A 52 -0.20 -45.71 18.48
N GLU A 53 -0.66 -44.63 19.10
CA GLU A 53 -1.54 -44.69 20.25
C GLU A 53 -2.98 -44.90 19.75
N SER A 54 -3.62 -45.99 20.16
CA SER A 54 -5.03 -46.24 19.86
C SER A 54 -5.89 -45.84 21.06
N GLU A 55 -7.00 -45.14 20.81
CA GLU A 55 -7.91 -44.66 21.87
C GLU A 55 -8.58 -45.81 22.65
N TYR A 56 -8.69 -46.99 22.04
CA TYR A 56 -9.39 -48.15 22.60
C TYR A 56 -8.50 -49.12 23.39
N ALA A 57 -7.17 -48.94 23.37
CA ALA A 57 -6.24 -49.84 24.06
C ALA A 57 -4.99 -49.12 24.58
N LYS A 58 -5.14 -48.26 25.61
CA LYS A 58 -4.01 -47.59 26.30
C LYS A 58 -2.89 -48.51 26.76
N LYS A 59 -3.15 -49.82 26.91
CA LYS A 59 -2.19 -50.81 27.39
C LYS A 59 -1.29 -51.36 26.26
N TRP A 60 -1.69 -51.29 24.99
CA TRP A 60 -1.02 -51.98 23.88
C TRP A 60 -0.41 -50.97 22.90
N LYS A 61 0.91 -51.08 22.73
CA LYS A 61 1.71 -50.20 21.88
C LYS A 61 1.86 -50.84 20.50
N HIS A 62 1.29 -50.21 19.47
CA HIS A 62 1.42 -50.64 18.08
C HIS A 62 2.47 -49.80 17.36
N TYR A 63 3.19 -50.43 16.45
CA TYR A 63 4.19 -49.76 15.62
C TYR A 63 3.72 -49.75 14.17
N GLU A 64 3.95 -48.63 13.48
CA GLU A 64 3.70 -48.47 12.04
C GLU A 64 4.97 -47.97 11.34
N LEU A 65 5.11 -48.30 10.06
CA LEU A 65 6.12 -47.65 9.22
C LEU A 65 5.81 -46.17 9.08
N ASN A 66 6.86 -45.35 9.09
CA ASN A 66 6.72 -43.93 8.82
C ASN A 66 6.58 -43.72 7.30
N THR A 67 5.46 -43.20 6.83
CA THR A 67 5.16 -43.01 5.38
C THR A 67 6.09 -42.01 4.69
N GLY A 68 6.86 -41.22 5.46
CA GLY A 68 7.96 -40.40 4.92
C GLY A 68 9.26 -41.17 4.63
N PHE A 69 9.30 -42.48 4.91
CA PHE A 69 10.45 -43.37 4.71
C PHE A 69 10.27 -44.29 3.47
N GLU A 70 9.40 -43.92 2.54
CA GLU A 70 9.24 -44.63 1.26
C GLU A 70 10.36 -44.26 0.28
N GLY A 71 11.50 -44.91 0.46
CA GLY A 71 12.63 -44.85 -0.45
C GLY A 71 13.80 -45.62 0.14
N GLU A 72 13.93 -46.88 -0.25
CA GLU A 72 14.96 -47.87 0.13
C GLU A 72 14.64 -48.79 1.32
N PHE A 73 14.19 -49.99 0.98
CA PHE A 73 14.23 -51.21 1.79
C PHE A 73 15.16 -52.23 1.08
N PRO A 74 15.64 -53.31 1.71
CA PRO A 74 16.40 -53.46 2.95
C PRO A 74 17.89 -53.82 2.66
N GLU A 75 18.38 -53.66 1.44
CA GLU A 75 19.79 -53.99 1.10
C GLU A 75 20.77 -52.84 1.42
N THR A 76 20.34 -51.57 1.32
CA THR A 76 21.22 -50.41 1.52
C THR A 76 21.45 -50.05 3.00
N ILE A 77 20.50 -50.38 3.89
CA ILE A 77 20.64 -50.15 5.34
C ILE A 77 21.64 -51.14 5.96
N ALA A 78 21.71 -52.38 5.46
CA ALA A 78 22.73 -53.36 5.87
C ALA A 78 24.15 -52.92 5.48
N ALA A 79 24.30 -52.17 4.38
CA ALA A 79 25.58 -51.61 3.96
C ALA A 79 26.03 -50.43 4.85
N LYS A 80 25.10 -49.58 5.33
CA LYS A 80 25.43 -48.45 6.22
C LYS A 80 25.82 -48.86 7.65
N ILE A 81 25.34 -50.00 8.15
CA ILE A 81 25.61 -50.43 9.54
C ILE A 81 26.97 -51.16 9.69
N ASN A 82 27.52 -51.75 8.62
CA ASN A 82 28.76 -52.53 8.68
C ASN A 82 30.06 -51.68 8.60
N TYR A 83 29.98 -50.36 8.42
CA TYR A 83 31.17 -49.53 8.22
C TYR A 83 31.82 -49.01 9.52
N SER A 84 31.25 -49.30 10.69
CA SER A 84 31.73 -48.78 11.99
C SER A 84 32.11 -49.90 12.95
N ARG A 85 33.22 -50.60 12.66
CA ARG A 85 34.19 -51.12 13.66
C ARG A 85 35.11 -52.18 13.05
N GLY A 86 36.38 -51.83 12.86
CA GLY A 86 37.47 -52.79 12.93
C GLY A 86 38.69 -52.46 12.07
N SER A 87 39.85 -52.32 12.75
CA SER A 87 41.23 -52.51 12.26
C SER A 87 42.10 -51.27 12.01
N LYS A 88 42.82 -50.84 13.05
CA LYS A 88 43.73 -49.67 13.14
C LYS A 88 45.00 -49.69 12.26
N SER A 89 45.04 -50.25 11.03
CA SER A 89 46.32 -50.25 10.29
C SER A 89 46.31 -50.09 8.77
N LYS A 90 45.20 -49.67 8.13
CA LYS A 90 45.21 -49.39 6.67
C LYS A 90 44.46 -48.11 6.24
N TYR A 91 44.32 -47.12 7.12
CA TYR A 91 43.44 -45.95 6.92
C TYR A 91 44.07 -44.67 6.37
N ALA A 92 45.20 -44.73 5.66
CA ALA A 92 45.63 -43.55 4.89
C ALA A 92 44.71 -43.31 3.68
N PHE A 93 44.25 -44.38 3.00
CA PHE A 93 43.41 -44.27 1.80
C PHE A 93 41.90 -44.26 2.07
N ALA A 94 41.43 -45.03 3.05
CA ALA A 94 40.00 -45.07 3.39
C ALA A 94 39.55 -43.83 4.20
N GLY A 95 40.44 -43.16 4.92
CA GLY A 95 40.15 -41.85 5.53
C GLY A 95 39.85 -40.78 4.48
N PHE A 96 40.58 -40.78 3.37
CA PHE A 96 40.35 -39.85 2.26
C PHE A 96 39.02 -40.12 1.56
N LEU A 97 38.61 -41.38 1.38
CA LEU A 97 37.33 -41.73 0.78
C LEU A 97 36.14 -41.43 1.69
N VAL A 98 36.27 -41.57 3.02
CA VAL A 98 35.20 -41.18 3.96
C VAL A 98 35.09 -39.66 4.06
N ILE A 99 36.21 -38.93 4.06
CA ILE A 99 36.19 -37.46 4.00
C ILE A 99 35.64 -36.98 2.65
N ALA A 100 35.98 -37.63 1.52
CA ALA A 100 35.43 -37.31 0.22
C ALA A 100 33.95 -37.70 0.07
N ALA A 101 33.50 -38.78 0.72
CA ALA A 101 32.10 -39.18 0.74
C ALA A 101 31.27 -38.29 1.68
N ILE A 102 31.81 -37.88 2.83
CA ILE A 102 31.17 -36.90 3.72
C ILE A 102 31.17 -35.51 3.07
N ALA A 103 32.26 -35.09 2.44
CA ALA A 103 32.34 -33.85 1.67
C ALA A 103 31.45 -33.91 0.42
N GLY A 104 31.30 -35.07 -0.21
CA GLY A 104 30.39 -35.31 -1.33
C GLY A 104 28.93 -35.31 -0.91
N LEU A 105 28.60 -35.88 0.25
CA LEU A 105 27.26 -35.85 0.84
C LEU A 105 26.93 -34.45 1.40
N LEU A 106 27.91 -33.72 1.94
CA LEU A 106 27.79 -32.31 2.30
C LEU A 106 27.64 -31.45 1.05
N ALA A 107 28.38 -31.70 -0.03
CA ALA A 107 28.25 -30.99 -1.29
C ALA A 107 26.91 -31.26 -1.99
N LEU A 108 26.37 -32.48 -1.86
CA LEU A 108 25.02 -32.83 -2.32
C LEU A 108 23.90 -32.17 -1.49
N SER A 109 24.20 -31.68 -0.29
CA SER A 109 23.22 -30.98 0.55
C SER A 109 23.06 -29.48 0.23
N ILE A 110 23.80 -28.93 -0.75
CA ILE A 110 23.86 -27.46 -1.00
C ILE A 110 22.99 -27.01 -2.19
N SER A 111 22.31 -27.91 -2.91
CA SER A 111 21.60 -27.53 -4.13
C SER A 111 20.15 -28.03 -4.21
N PHE A 112 19.39 -27.93 -3.12
CA PHE A 112 17.95 -27.80 -3.28
C PHE A 112 17.68 -26.42 -3.86
N ASN A 113 17.51 -26.34 -5.18
CA ASN A 113 16.95 -25.14 -5.80
C ASN A 113 15.59 -24.91 -5.17
N ALA A 114 15.51 -23.99 -4.20
CA ALA A 114 14.24 -23.61 -3.60
C ALA A 114 13.29 -23.21 -4.72
N ALA A 115 12.15 -23.89 -4.78
CA ALA A 115 11.13 -23.63 -5.78
C ALA A 115 10.74 -22.15 -5.73
N SER A 116 10.57 -21.51 -6.87
CA SER A 116 10.02 -20.16 -6.91
C SER A 116 8.50 -20.17 -6.79
N ALA A 117 7.95 -19.15 -6.16
CA ALA A 117 6.53 -18.85 -6.10
C ALA A 117 6.22 -17.61 -6.94
N ASN A 118 5.02 -17.61 -7.53
CA ASN A 118 4.47 -16.43 -8.20
C ASN A 118 3.73 -15.60 -7.15
N VAL A 119 4.24 -14.41 -6.87
CA VAL A 119 3.70 -13.48 -5.88
C VAL A 119 2.97 -12.35 -6.63
N PRO A 120 1.64 -12.37 -6.69
CA PRO A 120 0.87 -11.27 -7.25
C PRO A 120 0.99 -10.04 -6.36
N ILE A 121 1.01 -8.87 -7.00
CA ILE A 121 1.05 -7.56 -6.35
C ILE A 121 -0.25 -6.86 -6.73
N ALA A 122 -1.12 -6.69 -5.76
CA ALA A 122 -2.39 -6.00 -5.92
C ALA A 122 -2.32 -4.59 -5.30
N ILE A 123 -3.06 -3.66 -5.90
CA ILE A 123 -3.26 -2.32 -5.36
C ILE A 123 -4.74 -2.08 -5.07
N THR A 124 -5.06 -1.38 -3.99
CA THR A 124 -6.42 -1.10 -3.55
C THR A 124 -6.54 0.30 -2.96
N ASP A 125 -7.77 0.66 -2.64
CA ASP A 125 -8.22 1.95 -2.13
C ASP A 125 -7.93 3.13 -3.06
N PRO A 126 -8.95 3.95 -3.41
CA PRO A 126 -8.71 5.13 -4.21
C PRO A 126 -7.99 6.21 -3.39
N PRO A 127 -7.26 7.13 -4.03
CA PRO A 127 -6.80 8.35 -3.37
C PRO A 127 -7.97 9.18 -2.84
N TYR A 128 -7.71 10.06 -1.88
CA TYR A 128 -8.62 11.14 -1.53
C TYR A 128 -8.64 12.20 -2.64
N LEU A 129 -9.83 12.54 -3.12
CA LEU A 129 -10.02 13.33 -4.34
C LEU A 129 -10.86 14.59 -4.10
N PRO A 130 -10.62 15.66 -4.86
CA PRO A 130 -11.51 16.82 -4.88
C PRO A 130 -12.94 16.45 -5.28
N ALA A 131 -13.91 17.25 -4.85
CA ALA A 131 -15.30 17.04 -5.22
C ALA A 131 -15.50 17.15 -6.74
N GLY A 132 -16.34 16.28 -7.30
CA GLY A 132 -16.67 16.28 -8.73
C GLY A 132 -15.66 15.54 -9.63
N THR A 133 -14.66 14.88 -9.05
CA THR A 133 -13.75 14.00 -9.80
C THR A 133 -14.49 12.79 -10.38
N SER A 134 -14.32 12.57 -11.68
CA SER A 134 -14.94 11.48 -12.44
C SER A 134 -13.95 10.39 -12.86
N ALA A 135 -12.65 10.69 -12.92
CA ALA A 135 -11.60 9.69 -13.19
C ALA A 135 -10.24 10.15 -12.67
N VAL A 136 -9.40 9.18 -12.29
CA VAL A 136 -7.99 9.41 -11.94
C VAL A 136 -7.15 8.30 -12.52
N MET A 137 -6.32 8.64 -13.51
CA MET A 137 -5.51 7.67 -14.25
C MET A 137 -4.05 7.85 -13.86
N LEU A 138 -3.40 6.80 -13.36
CA LEU A 138 -1.98 6.79 -13.01
C LEU A 138 -1.23 5.82 -13.91
N ASN A 139 -0.25 6.32 -14.65
CA ASN A 139 0.61 5.49 -15.49
C ASN A 139 1.85 5.08 -14.71
N TYR A 140 2.09 3.79 -14.55
CA TYR A 140 3.29 3.26 -13.90
C TYR A 140 4.24 2.64 -14.93
N SER A 141 5.53 2.71 -14.67
CA SER A 141 6.59 2.26 -15.59
C SER A 141 7.39 1.07 -15.07
N SER A 142 7.46 0.87 -13.75
CA SER A 142 8.12 -0.27 -13.16
C SER A 142 7.70 -0.50 -11.72
N ILE A 143 7.89 -1.73 -11.24
CA ILE A 143 7.71 -2.12 -9.85
C ILE A 143 8.97 -2.83 -9.37
N THR A 144 9.49 -2.43 -8.22
CA THR A 144 10.69 -3.02 -7.62
C THR A 144 10.34 -3.66 -6.29
N ILE A 145 10.81 -4.88 -6.04
CA ILE A 145 10.62 -5.59 -4.78
C ILE A 145 11.99 -5.82 -4.14
N ASN A 146 12.12 -5.39 -2.89
CA ASN A 146 13.26 -5.69 -2.04
C ASN A 146 12.90 -6.88 -1.15
N TYR A 147 13.70 -7.95 -1.19
CA TYR A 147 13.46 -9.17 -0.42
C TYR A 147 14.78 -9.77 0.08
N THR A 148 14.73 -10.62 1.10
CA THR A 148 15.89 -11.33 1.64
C THR A 148 15.74 -12.83 1.38
N TYR A 149 16.79 -13.49 0.90
CA TYR A 149 16.84 -14.94 0.71
C TYR A 149 18.16 -15.50 1.25
N GLY A 150 18.09 -16.46 2.18
CA GLY A 150 19.27 -17.02 2.83
C GLY A 150 20.10 -15.97 3.59
N GLY A 151 19.45 -14.96 4.16
CA GLY A 151 20.11 -13.84 4.86
C GLY A 151 20.67 -12.74 3.95
N ILE A 152 20.61 -12.90 2.62
CA ILE A 152 21.14 -11.93 1.65
C ILE A 152 20.00 -11.07 1.09
N ALA A 153 20.16 -9.74 1.17
CA ALA A 153 19.24 -8.78 0.54
C ALA A 153 19.36 -8.84 -0.99
N LYS A 154 18.22 -8.85 -1.66
CA LYS A 154 18.07 -8.91 -3.11
C LYS A 154 16.98 -7.94 -3.56
N THR A 155 17.11 -7.52 -4.81
CA THR A 155 16.13 -6.65 -5.46
C THR A 155 15.76 -7.26 -6.80
N ILE A 156 14.47 -7.25 -7.11
CA ILE A 156 13.94 -7.58 -8.44
C ILE A 156 13.16 -6.39 -8.96
N THR A 157 13.43 -5.98 -10.20
CA THR A 157 12.66 -4.96 -10.90
C THR A 157 11.83 -5.65 -11.97
N LEU A 158 10.52 -5.47 -11.88
CA LEU A 158 9.54 -5.89 -12.85
C LEU A 158 9.37 -4.75 -13.84
N ASN A 159 9.60 -5.03 -15.13
CA ASN A 159 9.34 -4.09 -16.22
C ASN A 159 7.85 -4.08 -16.58
N SER A 160 6.98 -4.17 -15.58
CA SER A 160 5.54 -4.04 -15.74
C SER A 160 5.21 -2.55 -15.83
N SER A 161 4.60 -2.15 -16.94
CA SER A 161 4.02 -0.83 -17.14
C SER A 161 2.52 -0.97 -17.38
N GLY A 162 1.77 0.05 -17.01
CA GLY A 162 0.32 0.02 -17.16
C GLY A 162 -0.35 1.31 -16.70
N THR A 163 -1.67 1.35 -16.84
CA THR A 163 -2.50 2.46 -16.40
C THR A 163 -3.47 1.97 -15.34
N LEU A 164 -3.40 2.60 -14.17
CA LEU A 164 -4.25 2.35 -13.03
C LEU A 164 -5.35 3.41 -12.99
N ASP A 165 -6.59 2.99 -13.17
CA ASP A 165 -7.74 3.81 -12.81
C ASP A 165 -7.95 3.73 -11.30
N ALA A 166 -7.44 4.74 -10.60
CA ALA A 166 -7.40 4.76 -9.15
C ALA A 166 -8.79 4.94 -8.54
N LEU A 167 -9.74 5.55 -9.25
CA LEU A 167 -11.12 5.72 -8.76
C LEU A 167 -11.87 4.39 -8.70
N ASN A 168 -11.52 3.45 -9.59
CA ASN A 168 -12.12 2.12 -9.65
C ASN A 168 -11.51 1.11 -8.66
N LEU A 169 -10.76 1.58 -7.66
CA LEU A 169 -10.21 0.75 -6.56
C LEU A 169 -11.12 0.72 -5.33
N VAL A 170 -12.28 1.37 -5.36
CA VAL A 170 -13.23 1.36 -4.24
C VAL A 170 -13.66 -0.08 -3.93
N ASN A 171 -13.29 -0.57 -2.74
CA ASN A 171 -13.60 -1.91 -2.23
C ASN A 171 -13.08 -3.07 -3.09
N VAL A 172 -12.13 -2.81 -4.00
CA VAL A 172 -11.58 -3.81 -4.90
C VAL A 172 -10.07 -3.63 -4.98
N SER A 173 -9.32 -4.73 -4.98
CA SER A 173 -7.90 -4.68 -5.32
C SER A 173 -7.68 -5.13 -6.76
N ARG A 174 -6.69 -4.56 -7.45
CA ARG A 174 -6.32 -4.90 -8.83
C ARG A 174 -4.88 -5.34 -8.90
N ILE A 175 -4.63 -6.45 -9.59
CA ILE A 175 -3.28 -6.97 -9.77
C ILE A 175 -2.54 -6.15 -10.83
N ILE A 176 -1.45 -5.50 -10.42
CA ILE A 176 -0.64 -4.61 -11.27
C ILE A 176 0.66 -5.26 -11.76
N ALA A 177 1.09 -6.35 -11.11
CA ALA A 177 2.19 -7.19 -11.57
C ALA A 177 2.22 -8.54 -10.82
N THR A 178 2.99 -9.49 -11.35
CA THR A 178 3.32 -10.75 -10.66
C THR A 178 4.84 -10.96 -10.65
N ALA A 179 5.41 -11.25 -9.49
CA ALA A 179 6.84 -11.50 -9.32
C ALA A 179 7.14 -12.97 -9.11
N ASN A 180 8.19 -13.50 -9.74
CA ASN A 180 8.70 -14.83 -9.44
C ASN A 180 9.79 -14.72 -8.36
N ILE A 181 9.47 -15.11 -7.13
CA ILE A 181 10.36 -14.98 -5.96
C ILE A 181 10.63 -16.37 -5.38
N LYS A 182 11.87 -16.65 -4.98
CA LYS A 182 12.22 -17.94 -4.36
C LYS A 182 11.41 -18.18 -3.08
N SER A 183 10.85 -19.38 -2.94
CA SER A 183 10.17 -19.78 -1.71
C SER A 183 11.13 -19.73 -0.53
N GLY A 184 10.64 -19.30 0.63
CA GLY A 184 11.45 -19.02 1.82
C GLY A 184 12.03 -17.60 1.88
N SER A 185 11.88 -16.78 0.84
CA SER A 185 12.26 -15.36 0.89
C SER A 185 11.40 -14.56 1.87
N ARG A 186 11.94 -13.48 2.45
CA ARG A 186 11.16 -12.48 3.21
C ARG A 186 11.05 -11.20 2.39
N ILE A 187 9.85 -10.69 2.18
CA ILE A 187 9.63 -9.45 1.43
C ILE A 187 9.81 -8.28 2.40
N ASN A 188 10.72 -7.37 2.07
CA ASN A 188 11.06 -6.24 2.93
C ASN A 188 10.32 -4.97 2.51
N GLY A 189 10.15 -4.76 1.21
CA GLY A 189 9.52 -3.55 0.68
C GLY A 189 9.22 -3.64 -0.81
N VAL A 190 8.32 -2.78 -1.25
CA VAL A 190 7.93 -2.62 -2.65
C VAL A 190 8.02 -1.16 -3.02
N SER A 191 8.48 -0.86 -4.23
CA SER A 191 8.32 0.46 -4.81
C SER A 191 7.65 0.43 -6.18
N ILE A 192 6.75 1.38 -6.42
CA ILE A 192 6.10 1.62 -7.71
C ILE A 192 6.67 2.91 -8.30
N ASN A 193 6.99 2.92 -9.59
CA ASN A 193 7.37 4.12 -10.31
C ASN A 193 6.20 4.63 -11.17
N ILE A 194 5.62 5.77 -10.81
CA ILE A 194 4.57 6.46 -11.56
C ILE A 194 5.21 7.47 -12.52
N SER A 195 5.01 7.25 -13.81
CA SER A 195 5.58 8.08 -14.88
C SER A 195 4.77 9.33 -15.15
N SER A 196 3.43 9.24 -15.05
CA SER A 196 2.49 10.35 -15.24
C SER A 196 1.13 10.02 -14.66
N GLY A 197 0.24 11.01 -14.61
CA GLY A 197 -1.16 10.78 -14.29
C GLY A 197 -2.05 11.90 -14.79
N SER A 198 -3.35 11.67 -14.79
CA SER A 198 -4.38 12.66 -15.09
C SER A 198 -5.58 12.52 -14.17
N ILE A 199 -6.31 13.62 -14.01
CA ILE A 199 -7.55 13.68 -13.24
C ILE A 199 -8.62 14.35 -14.10
N SER A 200 -9.82 13.78 -14.13
CA SER A 200 -10.98 14.36 -14.79
C SER A 200 -11.94 14.91 -13.74
N ILE A 201 -12.31 16.19 -13.85
CA ILE A 201 -13.27 16.85 -12.96
C ILE A 201 -14.31 17.55 -13.85
N GLY A 202 -15.57 17.16 -13.71
CA GLY A 202 -16.62 17.57 -14.65
C GLY A 202 -16.29 17.09 -16.08
N ASN A 203 -16.18 18.04 -17.02
CA ASN A 203 -15.91 17.77 -18.44
C ASN A 203 -14.44 18.05 -18.85
N SER A 204 -13.59 18.39 -17.89
CA SER A 204 -12.19 18.74 -18.13
C SER A 204 -11.26 17.65 -17.61
N THR A 205 -10.13 17.44 -18.30
CA THR A 205 -9.07 16.53 -17.87
C THR A 205 -7.78 17.32 -17.69
N TYR A 206 -7.17 17.17 -16.53
CA TYR A 206 -5.97 17.86 -16.11
C TYR A 206 -4.82 16.87 -15.94
N ALA A 207 -3.61 17.27 -16.30
CA ALA A 207 -2.42 16.51 -15.97
C ALA A 207 -2.14 16.61 -14.46
N LEU A 208 -1.81 15.47 -13.84
CA LEU A 208 -1.38 15.44 -12.44
C LEU A 208 0.12 15.75 -12.36
N VAL A 209 0.47 16.70 -11.51
CA VAL A 209 1.85 16.88 -11.07
C VAL A 209 2.16 15.86 -9.99
N ILE A 210 3.19 15.07 -10.22
CA ILE A 210 3.60 13.96 -9.35
C ILE A 210 5.00 14.29 -8.82
N PRO A 211 5.13 14.89 -7.62
CA PRO A 211 6.42 15.43 -7.15
C PRO A 211 7.48 14.36 -6.93
N VAL A 212 7.06 13.20 -6.43
CA VAL A 212 7.91 12.03 -6.22
C VAL A 212 7.41 10.97 -7.19
N ARG A 213 8.24 10.45 -8.09
CA ARG A 213 7.78 9.42 -9.05
C ARG A 213 7.89 8.00 -8.53
N ARG A 214 8.79 7.77 -7.58
CA ARG A 214 9.02 6.44 -6.99
C ARG A 214 8.44 6.38 -5.58
N PHE A 215 7.36 5.63 -5.42
CA PHE A 215 6.73 5.40 -4.12
C PHE A 215 7.33 4.15 -3.53
N TYR A 216 7.85 4.20 -2.31
CA TYR A 216 8.38 3.03 -1.63
C TYR A 216 7.57 2.79 -0.36
N THR A 217 7.29 1.53 -0.07
CA THR A 217 6.68 1.12 1.19
C THR A 217 7.36 -0.12 1.72
N LYS A 218 7.48 -0.20 3.05
CA LYS A 218 7.86 -1.44 3.73
C LYS A 218 6.67 -2.38 3.70
N VAL A 219 6.89 -3.65 3.36
CA VAL A 219 5.82 -4.65 3.43
C VAL A 219 5.74 -5.18 4.86
N LEU A 220 4.58 -5.00 5.49
CA LEU A 220 4.30 -5.50 6.83
C LEU A 220 3.87 -6.97 6.78
N GLY A 221 4.39 -7.78 7.70
CA GLY A 221 4.10 -9.22 7.80
C GLY A 221 5.36 -10.03 8.14
N ASN A 222 5.22 -11.09 8.94
CA ASN A 222 6.36 -11.84 9.48
C ASN A 222 6.71 -13.13 8.73
N GLY A 223 5.94 -13.51 7.71
CA GLY A 223 6.13 -14.80 7.05
C GLY A 223 7.06 -14.76 5.83
N THR A 224 7.29 -15.95 5.28
CA THR A 224 8.12 -16.17 4.12
C THR A 224 7.28 -16.45 2.89
N VAL A 225 7.81 -16.10 1.72
CA VAL A 225 7.22 -16.40 0.41
C VAL A 225 6.98 -17.90 0.29
N ASN A 226 5.77 -18.26 -0.10
CA ASN A 226 5.29 -19.59 -0.43
C ASN A 226 4.30 -19.50 -1.61
N SER A 227 3.68 -20.61 -2.00
CA SER A 227 2.76 -20.67 -3.16
C SER A 227 1.48 -19.84 -3.02
N SER A 228 1.12 -19.38 -1.82
CA SER A 228 -0.08 -18.58 -1.57
C SER A 228 0.22 -17.12 -1.20
N THR A 229 1.49 -16.71 -1.23
CA THR A 229 1.89 -15.37 -0.83
C THR A 229 1.47 -14.35 -1.88
N SER A 230 0.85 -13.26 -1.44
CA SER A 230 0.53 -12.08 -2.24
C SER A 230 1.00 -10.80 -1.54
N ILE A 231 1.10 -9.70 -2.27
CA ILE A 231 1.33 -8.37 -1.70
C ILE A 231 0.09 -7.53 -1.98
N LEU A 232 -0.48 -6.93 -0.94
CA LEU A 232 -1.50 -5.91 -1.07
C LEU A 232 -0.88 -4.54 -0.79
N LEU A 233 -1.12 -3.62 -1.70
CA LEU A 233 -0.71 -2.23 -1.60
C LEU A 233 -1.96 -1.36 -1.46
N ASP A 234 -2.04 -0.57 -0.41
CA ASP A 234 -3.07 0.45 -0.23
C ASP A 234 -2.53 1.78 -0.76
N LEU A 235 -3.26 2.34 -1.73
CA LEU A 235 -3.00 3.65 -2.31
C LEU A 235 -3.75 4.73 -1.52
N SER A 236 -3.31 4.97 -0.28
CA SER A 236 -3.84 6.04 0.56
C SER A 236 -3.37 7.45 0.12
N SER A 237 -3.26 7.71 -1.18
CA SER A 237 -2.72 8.96 -1.72
C SER A 237 -3.76 10.10 -1.65
N VAL A 238 -3.33 11.34 -1.91
CA VAL A 238 -4.23 12.51 -1.92
C VAL A 238 -3.98 13.32 -3.18
N VAL A 239 -5.04 13.76 -3.86
CA VAL A 239 -4.94 14.77 -4.93
C VAL A 239 -5.33 16.13 -4.38
N VAL A 240 -4.45 17.11 -4.57
CA VAL A 240 -4.63 18.49 -4.08
C VAL A 240 -4.70 19.45 -5.27
N PRO A 241 -5.73 20.30 -5.37
CA PRO A 241 -5.76 21.38 -6.36
C PRO A 241 -4.74 22.46 -6.00
N TYR A 242 -4.06 23.00 -7.01
CA TYR A 242 -3.16 24.13 -6.88
C TYR A 242 -3.20 25.00 -8.15
N PHE A 243 -2.75 26.24 -8.04
CA PHE A 243 -2.64 27.15 -9.18
C PHE A 243 -1.15 27.40 -9.40
N PRO A 244 -0.56 26.96 -10.53
CA PRO A 244 0.81 27.29 -10.87
C PRO A 244 0.84 28.79 -11.14
N ASN A 245 0.50 29.25 -12.35
CA ASN A 245 0.62 30.68 -12.61
C ASN A 245 -0.58 31.47 -12.10
N TYR A 246 -0.29 32.41 -11.23
CA TYR A 246 -1.27 33.22 -10.56
C TYR A 246 -2.07 34.12 -11.50
N SER A 247 -1.38 34.65 -12.52
CA SER A 247 -1.97 35.55 -13.50
C SER A 247 -2.97 34.86 -14.44
N ASP A 248 -2.84 33.54 -14.59
CA ASP A 248 -3.51 32.80 -15.66
C ASP A 248 -4.65 31.90 -15.14
N ALA A 249 -4.75 31.74 -13.81
CA ALA A 249 -5.82 31.00 -13.13
C ALA A 249 -6.05 29.55 -13.61
N GLU A 250 -5.06 28.95 -14.28
CA GLU A 250 -5.17 27.57 -14.74
C GLU A 250 -5.14 26.62 -13.53
N GLU A 251 -6.29 26.01 -13.26
CA GLU A 251 -6.44 24.99 -12.25
C GLU A 251 -5.52 23.80 -12.57
N SER A 252 -4.69 23.42 -11.62
CA SER A 252 -3.79 22.27 -11.71
C SER A 252 -3.95 21.38 -10.50
N PHE A 253 -3.46 20.14 -10.60
CA PHE A 253 -3.65 19.15 -9.54
C PHE A 253 -2.35 18.43 -9.26
N ALA A 254 -2.02 18.27 -7.99
CA ALA A 254 -0.84 17.56 -7.54
C ALA A 254 -1.26 16.26 -6.84
N PHE A 255 -0.69 15.13 -7.29
CA PHE A 255 -0.85 13.83 -6.66
C PHE A 255 0.21 13.67 -5.58
N MET A 256 -0.20 13.69 -4.33
CA MET A 256 0.64 13.42 -3.16
C MET A 256 0.59 11.92 -2.87
N PRO A 257 1.66 11.18 -3.21
CA PRO A 257 1.63 9.74 -3.11
C PRO A 257 1.81 9.25 -1.69
N LYS A 258 1.04 8.22 -1.34
CA LYS A 258 1.26 7.37 -0.18
C LYS A 258 0.92 5.94 -0.55
N LEU A 259 1.78 5.04 -0.12
CA LEU A 259 1.66 3.61 -0.36
C LEU A 259 1.91 2.87 0.94
N SER A 260 0.99 1.98 1.31
CA SER A 260 1.16 1.09 2.46
C SER A 260 1.14 -0.36 1.96
N GLY A 261 2.08 -1.20 2.39
CA GLY A 261 2.21 -2.56 1.91
C GLY A 261 2.00 -3.61 2.99
N VAL A 262 1.22 -4.65 2.70
CA VAL A 262 1.00 -5.80 3.58
C VAL A 262 1.21 -7.09 2.80
N LEU A 263 1.78 -8.09 3.49
CA LEU A 263 1.87 -9.44 2.99
C LEU A 263 0.52 -10.15 3.19
N GLY A 264 -0.11 -10.53 2.09
CA GLY A 264 -1.31 -11.35 2.07
C GLY A 264 -0.99 -12.83 1.90
N TYR A 265 -1.92 -13.67 2.34
CA TYR A 265 -1.93 -15.10 2.05
C TYR A 265 -3.29 -15.43 1.44
N ALA A 266 -3.32 -15.75 0.16
CA ALA A 266 -4.53 -16.23 -0.47
C ALA A 266 -4.88 -17.59 0.17
N ASP A 267 -5.97 -17.65 0.92
CA ASP A 267 -6.45 -18.92 1.46
C ASP A 267 -6.89 -19.80 0.28
N ALA A 268 -6.26 -20.97 0.14
CA ALA A 268 -6.56 -21.92 -0.93
C ALA A 268 -8.04 -22.36 -0.91
N GLN A 269 -8.74 -22.20 0.23
CA GLN A 269 -10.16 -22.51 0.35
C GLN A 269 -11.11 -21.40 -0.11
N GLN A 270 -10.64 -20.16 -0.25
CA GLN A 270 -11.47 -19.02 -0.70
C GLN A 270 -11.35 -18.72 -2.19
N MET A 271 -10.41 -19.37 -2.88
CA MET A 271 -10.40 -19.34 -4.34
C MET A 271 -11.69 -19.98 -4.89
N PRO A 272 -12.35 -19.38 -5.90
CA PRO A 272 -13.62 -19.89 -6.43
C PRO A 272 -13.54 -21.38 -6.74
N LYS A 273 -14.51 -22.15 -6.25
CA LYS A 273 -14.61 -23.63 -6.32
C LYS A 273 -14.58 -24.27 -7.72
N GLY A 274 -14.24 -23.53 -8.78
CA GLY A 274 -13.97 -24.02 -10.13
C GLY A 274 -12.49 -24.04 -10.53
N ILE A 275 -11.58 -23.53 -9.68
CA ILE A 275 -10.14 -23.57 -9.94
C ILE A 275 -9.58 -24.85 -9.32
N HIS A 276 -9.51 -25.93 -10.11
CA HIS A 276 -8.97 -27.20 -9.68
C HIS A 276 -7.59 -27.04 -9.02
N ALA A 277 -7.38 -27.73 -7.89
CA ALA A 277 -6.16 -27.70 -7.07
C ALA A 277 -4.85 -28.03 -7.81
N ASN A 278 -4.91 -28.43 -9.09
CA ASN A 278 -3.77 -28.74 -9.94
C ASN A 278 -3.54 -27.74 -11.09
N SER A 279 -4.46 -26.81 -11.34
CA SER A 279 -4.21 -25.73 -12.30
C SER A 279 -3.65 -24.53 -11.55
N LYS A 280 -2.33 -24.33 -11.62
CA LYS A 280 -1.66 -23.08 -11.30
C LYS A 280 -2.15 -22.00 -12.29
N LYS A 281 -3.38 -21.50 -12.13
CA LYS A 281 -3.82 -20.35 -12.89
C LYS A 281 -3.01 -19.17 -12.33
N ALA A 282 -2.01 -18.76 -13.10
CA ALA A 282 -1.32 -17.51 -12.82
C ALA A 282 -2.38 -16.41 -12.85
N PHE A 283 -2.45 -15.61 -11.78
CA PHE A 283 -3.26 -14.40 -11.80
C PHE A 283 -2.87 -13.58 -13.03
N GLN A 284 -3.86 -13.16 -13.81
CA GLN A 284 -3.60 -12.29 -14.95
C GLN A 284 -3.53 -10.83 -14.47
N GLU A 285 -2.67 -10.04 -15.11
CA GLU A 285 -2.62 -8.59 -14.86
C GLU A 285 -4.01 -7.99 -15.14
N ASN A 286 -4.46 -7.07 -14.29
CA ASN A 286 -5.81 -6.48 -14.27
C ASN A 286 -6.95 -7.37 -13.75
N GLU A 287 -6.69 -8.59 -13.27
CA GLU A 287 -7.71 -9.32 -12.50
C GLU A 287 -8.01 -8.59 -11.18
N SER A 288 -9.29 -8.51 -10.84
CA SER A 288 -9.75 -7.98 -9.55
C SER A 288 -9.65 -9.08 -8.50
N MET A 289 -9.15 -8.73 -7.32
CA MET A 289 -9.11 -9.61 -6.16
C MET A 289 -9.94 -8.99 -5.03
N PRO A 290 -11.00 -9.66 -4.57
CA PRO A 290 -11.81 -9.21 -3.44
C PRO A 290 -10.94 -8.96 -2.20
N LEU A 291 -11.17 -7.84 -1.50
CA LEU A 291 -10.42 -7.52 -0.28
C LEU A 291 -10.57 -8.58 0.82
N GLY A 292 -11.71 -9.27 0.86
CA GLY A 292 -11.96 -10.38 1.79
C GLY A 292 -10.95 -11.52 1.68
N ASP A 293 -10.32 -11.68 0.51
CA ASP A 293 -9.37 -12.76 0.22
C ASP A 293 -7.94 -12.45 0.70
N PHE A 294 -7.64 -11.21 1.12
CA PHE A 294 -6.36 -10.82 1.71
C PHE A 294 -6.28 -11.11 3.23
N GLY A 295 -7.30 -11.78 3.77
CA GLY A 295 -7.41 -12.14 5.17
C GLY A 295 -7.97 -11.00 6.03
N ARG A 296 -8.70 -11.36 7.09
CA ARG A 296 -9.43 -10.44 8.02
C ARG A 296 -8.56 -9.37 8.72
N ASN A 297 -7.25 -9.36 8.48
CA ASN A 297 -6.30 -8.46 9.14
C ASN A 297 -5.86 -7.28 8.24
N ALA A 298 -6.12 -7.30 6.93
CA ALA A 298 -5.70 -6.21 6.04
C ALA A 298 -6.39 -4.88 6.42
N GLU A 299 -7.70 -4.91 6.66
CA GLU A 299 -8.51 -3.74 7.07
C GLU A 299 -8.04 -3.15 8.42
N PHE A 300 -7.48 -3.98 9.31
CA PHE A 300 -6.91 -3.54 10.58
C PHE A 300 -5.52 -2.88 10.43
N LEU A 301 -4.74 -3.27 9.42
CA LEU A 301 -3.37 -2.79 9.22
C LEU A 301 -3.30 -1.41 8.54
N PHE A 302 -4.33 -1.04 7.77
CA PHE A 302 -4.42 0.27 7.11
C PHE A 302 -5.20 1.31 7.93
N ASN A 303 -5.72 0.93 9.09
CA ASN A 303 -6.64 1.76 9.84
C ASN A 303 -5.91 2.87 10.62
N GLN A 304 -6.23 4.12 10.26
CA GLN A 304 -5.88 5.43 10.85
C GLN A 304 -4.46 5.59 11.41
N SER A 305 -3.75 6.63 10.94
CA SER A 305 -2.45 6.96 11.51
C SER A 305 -2.56 7.05 13.03
N SER A 306 -1.61 6.44 13.73
CA SER A 306 -1.53 6.61 15.18
C SER A 306 -1.09 8.03 15.58
N LEU A 307 -0.75 8.87 14.60
CA LEU A 307 -0.59 10.29 14.79
C LEU A 307 -1.93 11.00 14.79
N LYS A 308 -2.08 11.90 15.76
CA LYS A 308 -3.13 12.90 15.81
C LYS A 308 -2.48 14.26 15.70
N VAL A 309 -3.09 15.15 14.93
CA VAL A 309 -2.74 16.58 14.99
C VAL A 309 -3.45 17.15 16.21
N GLU A 310 -2.68 17.63 17.19
CA GLU A 310 -3.24 18.25 18.39
C GLU A 310 -3.72 19.67 18.10
N ASN A 311 -2.90 20.41 17.37
CA ASN A 311 -3.17 21.80 17.01
C ASN A 311 -2.48 22.12 15.69
N ALA A 312 -3.03 23.08 14.97
CA ALA A 312 -2.32 23.78 13.91
C ALA A 312 -2.57 25.27 14.11
N SER A 313 -1.60 26.09 13.75
CA SER A 313 -1.74 27.53 13.79
C SER A 313 -0.89 28.16 12.71
N ILE A 314 -1.42 29.20 12.08
CA ILE A 314 -0.65 30.06 11.21
C ILE A 314 -0.64 31.43 11.87
N SER A 315 0.55 31.93 12.20
CA SER A 315 0.72 33.23 12.84
C SER A 315 1.58 34.13 11.97
N ALA A 316 1.14 35.37 11.77
CA ALA A 316 1.97 36.41 11.19
C ALA A 316 2.87 37.01 12.30
N ASN A 317 4.18 36.84 12.18
CA ASN A 317 5.17 37.46 13.06
C ASN A 317 5.97 38.50 12.28
N GLY A 318 5.49 39.75 12.26
CA GLY A 318 6.13 40.85 11.54
C GLY A 318 6.17 40.61 10.03
N SER A 319 7.37 40.39 9.48
CA SER A 319 7.62 40.17 8.05
C SER A 319 7.67 38.70 7.63
N SER A 320 7.21 37.79 8.48
CA SER A 320 7.16 36.36 8.14
C SER A 320 5.88 35.75 8.67
N GLU A 321 5.30 34.83 7.91
CA GLU A 321 4.25 33.96 8.40
C GLU A 321 4.84 32.62 8.81
N GLU A 322 4.49 32.19 10.01
CA GLU A 322 4.91 30.91 10.58
C GLU A 322 3.70 29.98 10.62
N LEU A 323 3.78 28.87 9.88
CA LEU A 323 2.88 27.73 10.03
C LEU A 323 3.51 26.80 11.07
N SER A 324 2.74 26.50 12.13
CA SER A 324 3.07 25.51 13.14
C SER A 324 2.01 24.41 13.15
N ILE A 325 2.43 23.15 13.14
CA ILE A 325 1.57 21.98 13.27
C ILE A 325 2.07 21.12 14.42
N SER A 326 1.27 21.01 15.48
CA SER A 326 1.54 20.17 16.64
C SER A 326 0.95 18.77 16.44
N LEU A 327 1.80 17.76 16.57
CA LEU A 327 1.49 16.35 16.36
C LEU A 327 1.74 15.57 17.65
N ILE A 328 0.88 14.59 17.94
CA ILE A 328 1.10 13.60 18.99
C ILE A 328 0.98 12.19 18.42
N ASN A 329 1.98 11.34 18.67
CA ASN A 329 1.89 9.93 18.35
C ASN A 329 1.17 9.19 19.49
N MET A 330 -0.11 8.89 19.30
CA MET A 330 -0.93 8.12 20.25
C MET A 330 -0.73 6.61 20.12
N GLY A 331 0.09 6.15 19.16
CA GLY A 331 0.34 4.75 18.90
C GLY A 331 1.41 4.13 19.77
N ASN A 332 1.45 2.80 19.74
CA ASN A 332 2.48 2.00 20.42
C ASN A 332 3.75 1.77 19.57
N ASN A 333 3.77 2.27 18.33
CA ASN A 333 4.87 2.10 17.39
C ASN A 333 5.44 3.45 16.97
N ASN A 334 6.71 3.46 16.55
CA ASN A 334 7.31 4.61 15.90
C ASN A 334 6.57 4.93 14.59
N VAL A 335 6.43 6.21 14.28
CA VAL A 335 5.83 6.70 13.04
C VAL A 335 6.77 7.70 12.38
N THR A 336 6.94 7.62 11.07
CA THR A 336 7.68 8.65 10.32
C THR A 336 6.69 9.58 9.64
N VAL A 337 6.80 10.89 9.87
CA VAL A 337 6.06 11.93 9.16
C VAL A 337 6.83 12.31 7.91
N GLU A 338 6.23 12.11 6.73
CA GLU A 338 6.91 12.26 5.44
C GLU A 338 6.47 13.52 4.69
N GLY A 339 5.24 13.96 4.93
CA GLY A 339 4.70 15.16 4.29
C GLY A 339 3.58 15.79 5.10
N ALA A 340 3.33 17.07 4.82
CA ALA A 340 2.17 17.80 5.32
C ALA A 340 1.53 18.57 4.17
N ALA A 341 0.22 18.69 4.16
CA ALA A 341 -0.51 19.60 3.28
C ALA A 341 -1.48 20.42 4.11
N VAL A 342 -1.56 21.72 3.84
CA VAL A 342 -2.53 22.63 4.46
C VAL A 342 -3.43 23.12 3.35
N LEU A 343 -4.73 22.91 3.49
CA LEU A 343 -5.75 23.26 2.53
C LEU A 343 -6.67 24.31 3.14
N SER A 344 -6.99 25.37 2.41
CA SER A 344 -8.07 26.26 2.82
C SER A 344 -9.40 25.52 2.70
N CYS A 345 -10.25 25.62 3.71
CA CYS A 345 -11.60 25.05 3.69
C CYS A 345 -12.60 26.00 3.07
N PHE A 346 -12.19 26.74 2.04
CA PHE A 346 -13.07 27.63 1.29
C PHE A 346 -14.25 26.83 0.74
N PHE A 347 -15.34 26.77 1.51
CA PHE A 347 -16.66 26.53 0.99
C PHE A 347 -16.89 27.74 0.09
N MET A 348 -16.96 27.55 -1.24
CA MET A 348 -17.85 28.42 -1.98
C MET A 348 -19.20 28.14 -1.33
N PRO A 349 -19.79 29.08 -0.54
CA PRO A 349 -21.05 28.79 0.08
C PRO A 349 -21.97 28.39 -1.05
N ASN A 350 -22.59 27.23 -0.88
CA ASN A 350 -23.75 26.81 -1.63
C ASN A 350 -24.88 27.79 -1.24
N ARG A 351 -24.70 29.10 -1.49
CA ARG A 351 -25.79 30.05 -1.60
C ARG A 351 -26.51 29.59 -2.84
N SER A 352 -27.44 28.67 -2.58
CA SER A 352 -28.53 28.24 -3.44
C SER A 352 -28.41 28.72 -4.87
N ILE A 353 -28.27 27.76 -5.75
CA ILE A 353 -28.86 27.79 -7.09
C ILE A 353 -30.38 27.98 -6.91
N ALA A 354 -30.80 29.19 -6.53
CA ALA A 354 -32.16 29.71 -6.47
C ALA A 354 -31.99 31.23 -6.30
N GLN A 355 -32.37 32.10 -7.23
CA GLN A 355 -33.52 32.03 -8.11
C GLN A 355 -33.15 32.26 -9.58
N ARG A 356 -33.87 31.60 -10.49
CA ARG A 356 -34.01 32.07 -11.86
C ARG A 356 -34.66 33.45 -11.84
N THR A 357 -33.91 34.53 -11.90
CA THR A 357 -34.49 35.85 -12.14
C THR A 357 -34.82 35.94 -13.62
N LYS A 358 -36.08 35.64 -13.96
CA LYS A 358 -36.58 35.85 -15.31
C LYS A 358 -36.75 37.35 -15.51
N LEU A 359 -35.75 38.01 -16.10
CA LEU A 359 -35.84 39.42 -16.45
C LEU A 359 -36.77 39.54 -17.66
N ASN A 360 -37.89 40.23 -17.46
CA ASN A 360 -38.76 40.61 -18.57
C ASN A 360 -38.01 41.66 -19.40
N SER A 361 -38.20 41.70 -20.72
CA SER A 361 -37.52 42.66 -21.61
C SER A 361 -37.78 44.15 -21.30
N ASN A 362 -38.67 44.43 -20.33
CA ASN A 362 -39.03 45.75 -19.83
C ASN A 362 -38.62 45.98 -18.36
N ASP A 363 -37.74 45.15 -17.78
CA ASP A 363 -37.18 45.44 -16.46
C ASP A 363 -36.21 46.62 -16.59
N SER A 364 -36.76 47.83 -16.50
CA SER A 364 -36.15 49.12 -16.91
C SER A 364 -34.84 49.44 -16.19
N ASN A 365 -34.57 48.71 -15.12
CA ASN A 365 -33.36 48.88 -14.35
C ASN A 365 -32.19 48.07 -14.93
N ALA A 366 -32.39 46.94 -15.60
CA ALA A 366 -31.29 46.01 -15.90
C ALA A 366 -31.01 45.77 -17.38
N THR A 367 -32.03 45.89 -18.24
CA THR A 367 -31.90 45.61 -19.67
C THR A 367 -32.54 46.71 -20.49
N THR A 368 -31.88 47.15 -21.56
CA THR A 368 -32.43 48.15 -22.50
C THR A 368 -32.27 47.60 -23.91
N TYR A 369 -33.38 47.45 -24.63
CA TYR A 369 -33.36 47.05 -26.04
C TYR A 369 -33.63 48.25 -26.94
N ASN A 370 -32.67 48.56 -27.81
CA ASN A 370 -32.82 49.57 -28.84
C ASN A 370 -33.40 48.92 -30.11
N ARG A 371 -34.66 49.21 -30.41
CA ARG A 371 -35.38 48.65 -31.57
C ARG A 371 -34.79 49.08 -32.91
N THR A 372 -34.15 50.25 -32.97
CA THR A 372 -33.59 50.81 -34.20
C THR A 372 -32.26 50.17 -34.56
N SER A 373 -31.42 49.86 -33.57
CA SER A 373 -30.10 49.25 -33.80
C SER A 373 -30.08 47.74 -33.58
N GLY A 374 -31.15 47.15 -33.05
CA GLY A 374 -31.16 45.75 -32.61
C GLY A 374 -30.26 45.49 -31.39
N ALA A 375 -29.72 46.52 -30.74
CA ALA A 375 -28.81 46.36 -29.61
C ALA A 375 -29.58 46.08 -28.31
N LEU A 376 -29.35 44.91 -27.72
CA LEU A 376 -29.70 44.59 -26.34
C LEU A 376 -28.54 44.97 -25.43
N ILE A 377 -28.76 45.93 -24.55
CA ILE A 377 -27.80 46.35 -23.53
C ILE A 377 -28.22 45.72 -22.20
N ILE A 378 -27.32 44.96 -21.59
CA ILE A 378 -27.50 44.34 -20.27
C ILE A 378 -26.60 45.09 -19.30
N ASN A 379 -27.21 45.80 -18.36
CA ASN A 379 -26.52 46.58 -17.35
C ASN A 379 -26.51 45.85 -16.01
N ILE A 380 -25.49 45.03 -15.80
CA ILE A 380 -25.37 44.17 -14.62
C ILE A 380 -25.21 44.98 -13.33
N SER A 381 -24.59 46.17 -13.40
CA SER A 381 -24.42 47.05 -12.23
C SER A 381 -25.73 47.54 -11.62
N ARG A 382 -26.80 47.58 -12.42
CA ARG A 382 -28.13 47.97 -11.94
C ARG A 382 -28.93 46.80 -11.38
N LEU A 383 -28.57 45.55 -11.69
CA LEU A 383 -29.14 44.36 -11.06
C LEU A 383 -28.61 44.17 -9.64
N TYR A 384 -27.37 44.58 -9.39
CA TYR A 384 -26.68 44.39 -8.13
C TYR A 384 -26.12 45.73 -7.67
N ARG A 385 -26.85 46.42 -6.79
CA ARG A 385 -26.40 47.68 -6.16
C ARG A 385 -24.98 47.46 -5.63
N ASN A 386 -24.02 48.27 -6.09
CA ASN A 386 -22.58 48.28 -5.75
C ASN A 386 -21.61 47.61 -6.76
N TRP A 387 -22.00 47.36 -8.02
CA TRP A 387 -21.06 46.89 -9.06
C TRP A 387 -20.74 47.96 -10.09
N ASP A 388 -19.47 48.06 -10.50
CA ASP A 388 -19.03 48.99 -11.55
C ASP A 388 -18.67 48.20 -12.83
N SER A 389 -19.68 47.59 -13.45
CA SER A 389 -19.52 46.82 -14.68
C SER A 389 -19.86 47.66 -15.91
N LYS A 390 -19.03 47.62 -16.95
CA LYS A 390 -19.39 48.14 -18.27
C LYS A 390 -20.60 47.36 -18.81
N PRO A 391 -21.60 48.03 -19.42
CA PRO A 391 -22.76 47.35 -20.01
C PRO A 391 -22.33 46.35 -21.09
N ILE A 392 -22.97 45.19 -21.13
CA ILE A 392 -22.77 44.21 -22.20
C ILE A 392 -23.76 44.53 -23.31
N GLN A 393 -23.25 44.81 -24.51
CA GLN A 393 -24.09 45.01 -25.69
C GLN A 393 -24.06 43.76 -26.57
N ILE A 394 -25.25 43.26 -26.90
CA ILE A 394 -25.45 42.13 -27.80
C ILE A 394 -26.37 42.61 -28.92
N ASN A 395 -25.93 42.53 -30.18
CA ASN A 395 -26.80 42.83 -31.31
C ASN A 395 -27.67 41.62 -31.60
N VAL A 396 -28.99 41.79 -31.49
CA VAL A 396 -29.99 40.73 -31.72
C VAL A 396 -30.91 41.14 -32.86
N THR A 397 -31.14 40.20 -33.78
CA THR A 397 -31.95 40.43 -34.99
C THR A 397 -33.45 40.53 -34.71
N HIS A 398 -33.89 40.04 -33.55
CA HIS A 398 -35.28 40.07 -33.11
C HIS A 398 -35.36 40.44 -31.63
N THR A 399 -36.44 41.11 -31.22
CA THR A 399 -36.62 41.49 -29.82
C THR A 399 -36.79 40.24 -28.94
N PRO A 400 -35.89 39.97 -28.00
CA PRO A 400 -36.00 38.81 -27.14
C PRO A 400 -37.20 38.98 -26.19
N ARG A 401 -38.03 37.93 -26.09
CA ARG A 401 -39.17 37.91 -25.15
C ARG A 401 -38.72 37.86 -23.69
N ALA A 402 -37.56 37.27 -23.42
CA ALA A 402 -36.94 37.24 -22.11
C ALA A 402 -35.42 37.11 -22.28
N VAL A 403 -34.67 37.65 -21.33
CA VAL A 403 -33.21 37.49 -21.27
C VAL A 403 -32.92 36.71 -19.99
N MET A 404 -32.37 35.51 -20.14
CA MET A 404 -31.99 34.66 -19.02
C MET A 404 -30.47 34.72 -18.85
N ILE A 405 -30.03 35.26 -17.73
CA ILE A 405 -28.61 35.25 -17.35
C ILE A 405 -28.43 34.03 -16.42
N THR A 406 -27.69 33.02 -16.88
CA THR A 406 -27.41 31.81 -16.11
C THR A 406 -25.96 31.80 -15.65
N GLY A 407 -25.74 31.60 -14.36
CA GLY A 407 -24.42 31.60 -13.73
C GLY A 407 -24.48 32.33 -12.38
N ASN A 408 -23.50 32.12 -11.51
CA ASN A 408 -23.36 32.87 -10.27
C ASN A 408 -22.57 34.16 -10.57
N PRO A 409 -23.22 35.31 -10.83
CA PRO A 409 -22.48 36.51 -11.19
C PRO A 409 -21.63 37.00 -10.00
N TYR A 410 -21.96 36.61 -8.77
CA TYR A 410 -21.18 36.87 -7.56
C TYR A 410 -19.81 36.18 -7.58
N ALA A 411 -19.72 34.98 -8.15
CA ALA A 411 -18.45 34.25 -8.32
C ALA A 411 -17.55 34.96 -9.35
N ILE A 412 -18.13 35.39 -10.48
CA ILE A 412 -17.38 36.05 -11.57
C ILE A 412 -16.98 37.50 -11.19
N ALA A 413 -17.80 38.21 -10.41
CA ALA A 413 -17.54 39.62 -10.06
C ALA A 413 -16.58 39.80 -8.87
N ARG A 414 -16.58 38.90 -7.86
CA ARG A 414 -15.55 38.94 -6.80
C ARG A 414 -14.16 38.56 -7.31
N MET A 415 -14.09 37.73 -8.37
CA MET A 415 -12.82 37.37 -9.02
C MET A 415 -12.12 38.53 -9.73
N ARG A 416 -12.84 39.62 -10.07
CA ARG A 416 -12.25 40.81 -10.71
C ARG A 416 -12.07 42.02 -9.79
N LEU A 417 -12.82 42.11 -8.69
CA LEU A 417 -12.77 43.26 -7.78
C LEU A 417 -11.83 43.08 -6.59
N LEU A 418 -11.33 41.86 -6.36
CA LEU A 418 -10.12 41.69 -5.57
C LEU A 418 -8.94 42.00 -6.52
N GLN A 419 -8.32 43.17 -6.35
CA GLN A 419 -6.90 43.37 -6.74
C GLN A 419 -5.96 42.44 -5.98
N ASN A 420 -6.51 41.68 -5.03
CA ASN A 420 -5.87 40.64 -4.29
C ASN A 420 -6.13 39.27 -4.90
N PRO A 421 -5.20 38.37 -4.64
CA PRO A 421 -4.90 37.38 -5.63
C PRO A 421 -5.91 36.17 -5.42
N MET A 422 -6.21 35.29 -6.41
CA MET A 422 -6.95 34.01 -6.25
C MET A 422 -6.53 33.17 -5.02
N PRO A 423 -7.46 32.76 -4.13
CA PRO A 423 -7.06 32.05 -2.93
C PRO A 423 -6.33 30.74 -3.28
N ILE A 424 -5.06 30.63 -2.91
CA ILE A 424 -4.34 29.37 -2.99
C ILE A 424 -5.06 28.39 -2.06
N LEU A 425 -5.69 27.37 -2.67
CA LEU A 425 -6.53 26.41 -1.96
C LEU A 425 -5.71 25.44 -1.11
N GLY A 426 -4.39 25.39 -1.28
CA GLY A 426 -3.50 24.68 -0.38
C GLY A 426 -2.01 24.78 -0.69
N VAL A 427 -1.21 24.40 0.30
CA VAL A 427 0.26 24.32 0.25
C VAL A 427 0.68 22.95 0.72
N SER A 428 1.63 22.32 0.03
CA SER A 428 2.24 21.05 0.46
C SER A 428 3.71 21.24 0.85
N PHE A 429 4.13 20.40 1.80
CA PHE A 429 5.43 20.43 2.44
C PHE A 429 6.00 19.02 2.50
N GLY A 430 7.28 18.88 2.18
CA GLY A 430 8.07 17.73 2.62
C GLY A 430 8.48 17.94 4.07
N VAL A 431 8.49 16.88 4.88
CA VAL A 431 8.98 16.95 6.27
C VAL A 431 10.40 16.42 6.33
N LEU A 432 11.33 17.23 6.85
CA LEU A 432 12.73 16.85 7.02
C LEU A 432 12.96 16.11 8.34
N ARG A 433 14.07 15.36 8.46
CA ARG A 433 14.45 14.63 9.68
C ARG A 433 14.53 15.47 10.96
N ASN A 434 14.74 16.79 10.84
CA ASN A 434 14.76 17.72 11.96
C ASN A 434 13.37 18.26 12.34
N GLY A 435 12.30 17.84 11.66
CA GLY A 435 10.92 18.29 11.89
C GLY A 435 10.57 19.60 11.18
N SER A 436 11.51 20.23 10.46
CA SER A 436 11.20 21.39 9.65
C SER A 436 10.43 21.01 8.39
N LEU A 437 9.51 21.89 8.00
CA LEU A 437 8.75 21.79 6.76
C LEU A 437 9.55 22.47 5.65
N SER A 438 9.70 21.78 4.52
CA SER A 438 10.27 22.35 3.30
C SER A 438 9.17 22.46 2.24
N SER A 439 8.91 23.67 1.75
CA SER A 439 7.85 23.89 0.75
C SER A 439 8.24 23.30 -0.61
N LEU A 440 7.33 22.54 -1.22
CA LEU A 440 7.54 21.88 -2.51
C LEU A 440 6.93 22.63 -3.71
N LEU A 441 6.58 23.90 -3.54
CA LEU A 441 5.97 24.70 -4.61
C LEU A 441 7.05 25.24 -5.55
N TRP A 442 7.09 24.64 -6.75
CA TRP A 442 7.81 25.06 -7.98
C TRP A 442 9.28 24.68 -8.11
N GLY A 443 9.53 23.63 -8.91
CA GLY A 443 10.86 23.05 -9.05
C GLY A 443 11.28 22.40 -7.73
N MET A 444 12.03 21.32 -7.77
CA MET A 444 12.61 20.83 -6.52
C MET A 444 13.60 21.91 -6.05
N PRO A 445 13.40 22.63 -4.93
CA PRO A 445 14.58 22.94 -4.15
C PRO A 445 15.18 21.57 -3.83
N GLU A 446 16.49 21.40 -4.05
CA GLU A 446 17.20 20.31 -3.40
C GLU A 446 16.75 20.33 -1.94
N MET A 447 16.04 19.28 -1.51
CA MET A 447 15.74 19.14 -0.09
C MET A 447 17.10 19.03 0.58
N ASN A 448 17.57 20.12 1.17
CA ASN A 448 18.79 20.15 1.96
C ASN A 448 18.50 19.40 3.27
N GLY A 449 18.46 18.07 3.19
CA GLY A 449 18.13 17.20 4.31
C GLY A 449 17.51 15.88 3.87
N GLU A 450 17.69 14.86 4.70
CA GLU A 450 17.00 13.59 4.51
C GLU A 450 15.51 13.74 4.88
N PRO A 451 14.59 13.22 4.03
CA PRO A 451 13.16 13.29 4.31
C PRO A 451 12.75 12.34 5.44
N GLY A 452 11.66 12.69 6.12
CA GLY A 452 10.98 11.88 7.13
C GLY A 452 11.37 12.24 8.57
N TYR A 453 10.41 12.71 9.38
CA TYR A 453 10.58 12.96 10.81
C TYR A 453 10.06 11.78 11.65
N ALA A 454 10.93 11.10 12.39
CA ALA A 454 10.55 9.95 13.20
C ALA A 454 10.01 10.36 14.59
N MET A 455 8.83 9.86 14.94
CA MET A 455 8.14 10.09 16.21
C MET A 455 7.99 8.78 16.99
N SER A 456 8.46 8.77 18.24
CA SER A 456 8.29 7.65 19.17
C SER A 456 6.88 7.63 19.77
N PRO A 457 6.42 6.49 20.34
CA PRO A 457 5.16 6.42 21.08
C PRO A 457 5.07 7.51 22.17
N GLY A 458 3.94 8.22 22.21
CA GLY A 458 3.68 9.31 23.17
C GLY A 458 4.46 10.60 22.94
N SER A 459 5.33 10.67 21.92
CA SER A 459 6.07 11.92 21.63
C SER A 459 5.14 12.97 21.03
N VAL A 460 5.36 14.21 21.45
CA VAL A 460 4.78 15.41 20.83
C VAL A 460 5.86 16.07 19.97
N ALA A 461 5.48 16.53 18.79
CA ALA A 461 6.36 17.25 17.88
C ALA A 461 5.67 18.47 17.30
N GLU A 462 6.46 19.46 16.92
CA GLU A 462 5.97 20.67 16.27
C GLU A 462 6.68 20.82 14.92
N LEU A 463 5.91 20.78 13.85
CA LEU A 463 6.42 21.02 12.50
C LEU A 463 6.27 22.52 12.19
N ARG A 464 7.36 23.15 11.77
CA ARG A 464 7.39 24.59 11.51
C ARG A 464 7.80 24.90 10.08
N TYR A 465 7.12 25.86 9.48
CA TYR A 465 7.47 26.51 8.22
C TYR A 465 7.45 28.02 8.41
N SER A 466 8.50 28.72 7.98
CA SER A 466 8.52 30.18 7.93
C SER A 466 8.61 30.62 6.48
N ALA A 467 7.58 31.31 6.00
CA ALA A 467 7.54 31.84 4.65
C ALA A 467 8.23 33.21 4.61
N LEU A 468 9.11 33.41 3.61
CA LEU A 468 9.65 34.74 3.34
C LEU A 468 8.54 35.67 2.85
N ASN A 469 8.50 36.91 3.35
CA ASN A 469 7.48 37.89 2.98
C ASN A 469 7.39 38.06 1.45
N GLY A 470 6.17 38.05 0.93
CA GLY A 470 5.91 38.22 -0.50
C GLY A 470 6.22 36.98 -1.35
N SER A 471 6.72 35.89 -0.75
CA SER A 471 6.78 34.59 -1.43
C SER A 471 5.37 34.09 -1.75
N MET A 472 5.24 33.24 -2.77
CA MET A 472 3.93 32.63 -3.08
C MET A 472 3.40 31.78 -1.92
N GLN A 473 4.29 31.18 -1.12
CA GLN A 473 3.94 30.40 0.05
C GLN A 473 3.41 31.30 1.18
N ASN A 474 3.98 32.49 1.35
CA ASN A 474 3.44 33.51 2.23
C ASN A 474 2.06 33.97 1.74
N GLN A 475 1.89 34.26 0.45
CA GLN A 475 0.57 34.61 -0.08
C GLN A 475 -0.47 33.47 0.08
N ALA A 476 -0.02 32.22 -0.01
CA ALA A 476 -0.87 31.06 0.21
C ALA A 476 -1.30 30.91 1.67
N LEU A 477 -0.35 31.04 2.60
CA LEU A 477 -0.62 30.98 4.02
C LEU A 477 -1.48 32.15 4.48
N ASP A 478 -1.20 33.37 4.03
CA ASP A 478 -2.05 34.56 4.23
C ASP A 478 -3.49 34.33 3.75
N THR A 479 -3.65 33.69 2.58
CA THR A 479 -4.97 33.31 2.08
C THR A 479 -5.68 32.33 3.01
N ILE A 480 -4.97 31.28 3.44
CA ILE A 480 -5.51 30.24 4.34
C ILE A 480 -5.88 30.86 5.69
N VAL A 481 -5.03 31.74 6.24
CA VAL A 481 -5.30 32.53 7.45
C VAL A 481 -6.57 33.36 7.29
N LYS A 482 -6.68 34.11 6.18
CA LYS A 482 -7.85 34.95 5.87
C LYS A 482 -9.14 34.14 5.71
N SER A 483 -9.07 32.87 5.32
CA SER A 483 -10.25 32.00 5.23
C SER A 483 -10.80 31.56 6.59
N GLY A 484 -9.99 31.61 7.67
CA GLY A 484 -10.37 31.22 9.03
C GLY A 484 -10.58 29.71 9.26
N ALA A 485 -10.95 28.96 8.23
CA ALA A 485 -11.09 27.50 8.26
C ALA A 485 -10.09 26.84 7.31
N TYR A 486 -9.37 25.84 7.80
CA TYR A 486 -8.37 25.10 7.02
C TYR A 486 -8.25 23.66 7.50
N ARG A 487 -7.82 22.78 6.59
CA ARG A 487 -7.59 21.35 6.82
C ARG A 487 -6.11 21.08 6.73
N VAL A 488 -5.56 20.36 7.70
CA VAL A 488 -4.19 19.86 7.65
C VAL A 488 -4.22 18.37 7.42
N ILE A 489 -3.47 17.91 6.43
CA ILE A 489 -3.31 16.50 6.07
C ILE A 489 -1.86 16.15 6.35
N ILE A 490 -1.64 15.18 7.23
CA ILE A 490 -0.32 14.68 7.58
C ILE A 490 -0.14 13.29 6.97
N MET A 491 0.89 13.16 6.16
CA MET A 491 1.29 11.92 5.50
C MET A 491 2.34 11.23 6.35
N THR A 492 2.06 10.00 6.74
CA THR A 492 2.91 9.24 7.67
C THR A 492 3.17 7.83 7.14
N SER A 493 4.23 7.19 7.63
CA SER A 493 4.58 5.81 7.30
C SER A 493 3.46 4.80 7.61
N ASN A 494 2.55 5.15 8.54
CA ASN A 494 1.52 4.25 9.06
C ASN A 494 0.09 4.70 8.73
N GLY A 495 -0.11 5.77 7.94
CA GLY A 495 -1.45 6.32 7.75
C GLY A 495 -1.50 7.78 7.32
N ILE A 496 -2.70 8.30 7.08
CA ILE A 496 -2.94 9.75 7.02
C ILE A 496 -3.56 10.17 8.36
N ALA A 497 -3.10 11.30 8.90
CA ALA A 497 -3.82 12.01 9.94
C ALA A 497 -4.44 13.27 9.34
N VAL A 498 -5.73 13.50 9.57
CA VAL A 498 -6.44 14.68 9.09
C VAL A 498 -6.87 15.52 10.29
N TYR A 499 -6.66 16.82 10.18
CA TYR A 499 -7.09 17.83 11.13
C TYR A 499 -7.92 18.88 10.42
N GLU A 500 -8.99 19.32 11.07
CA GLU A 500 -9.82 20.41 10.59
C GLU A 500 -9.84 21.49 11.67
N SER A 501 -9.43 22.70 11.29
CA SER A 501 -9.56 23.89 12.14
C SER A 501 -11.02 24.29 12.19
N ASN A 502 -11.63 24.10 13.36
CA ASN A 502 -13.06 24.27 13.59
C ASN A 502 -13.33 25.52 14.43
N GLU A 503 -13.22 26.72 13.86
CA GLU A 503 -13.67 27.91 14.60
C GLU A 503 -15.22 27.97 14.73
N ASN A 504 -15.98 27.25 13.87
CA ASN A 504 -17.45 27.33 13.85
C ASN A 504 -18.22 26.00 13.65
N GLY A 505 -17.57 24.84 13.80
CA GLY A 505 -18.25 23.53 13.71
C GLY A 505 -18.72 23.09 12.31
N THR A 506 -18.53 23.90 11.27
CA THR A 506 -18.63 23.46 9.88
C THR A 506 -17.35 22.71 9.49
N ARG A 507 -17.43 21.38 9.48
CA ARG A 507 -16.39 20.51 8.91
C ARG A 507 -16.08 20.96 7.49
N CYS A 508 -14.80 20.92 7.13
CA CYS A 508 -14.43 21.05 5.73
C CYS A 508 -15.13 19.88 5.01
N GLY A 509 -15.93 20.19 3.99
CA GLY A 509 -16.76 19.19 3.29
C GLY A 509 -15.94 18.03 2.74
#